data_AF-A0A8T4A647-F1
#
_entry.id   AF-A0A8T4A647-F1
#
_cell.length_a   1.000
_cell.length_b   1.000
_cell.length_c   1.000
_cell.angle_alpha   90.00
_cell.angle_beta   90.00
_cell.angle_gamma   90.00
#
_symmetry.space_group_name_H-M   'P 1'
#
loop_
_entity.id
_entity.type
_entity.pdbx_description
1 polymer ?
#
loop_
_entity_poly.entity_id
_entity_poly.type
_entity_poly.pdbx_seq_one_letter_code
_entity_poly.pdbx_strand_id
1 'polypeptide(L)'
;MFFKKKGESAGRGSVPIDRVSALSQRGMSDKDVIKQLKSEGYSYDEIEKGMLQAVKQGITPEEPYSPAPPTMRAAPRPPAPSRGAALPSWDDIYSGNPEEPATETELFEAEVPNDEELSPELAIEELVEGVVNEKWEKFQKRLESIEAEQHKIKVMISQVQQRKPAQSSSEDNKAEMEEVYKRMDDIEARIGGLEKAFKQFLPSLTRNIESLAKMVHEMKESRE
;
A
#
# COMPACT_ATOMS: atom_id res chain seq x y z
N MET A 1 45.67 18.13 19.20
CA MET A 1 44.83 16.92 19.38
C MET A 1 43.48 17.19 18.72
N PHE A 2 43.25 16.60 17.55
CA PHE A 2 41.93 16.60 16.89
C PHE A 2 41.75 15.20 16.28
N PHE A 3 40.96 14.36 16.93
CA PHE A 3 40.64 13.01 16.46
C PHE A 3 39.45 13.10 15.49
N LYS A 4 39.73 12.83 14.22
CA LYS A 4 38.76 12.71 13.13
C LYS A 4 38.15 11.30 13.20
N LYS A 5 36.92 11.19 13.70
CA LYS A 5 36.16 9.93 13.78
C LYS A 5 35.82 9.49 12.34
N LYS A 6 36.53 8.46 11.88
CA LYS A 6 36.40 7.83 10.56
C LYS A 6 35.10 7.03 10.56
N GLY A 7 34.18 7.37 9.67
CA GLY A 7 32.88 6.71 9.55
C GLY A 7 33.04 5.24 9.17
N GLU A 8 32.41 4.39 9.96
CA GLU A 8 32.12 3.00 9.62
C GLU A 8 31.26 2.98 8.34
N SER A 9 31.89 2.65 7.22
CA SER A 9 31.20 2.30 5.98
C SER A 9 30.56 0.93 6.17
N ALA A 10 29.28 0.94 6.53
CA ALA A 10 28.42 -0.23 6.64
C ALA A 10 28.14 -0.83 5.25
N GLY A 11 29.06 -1.64 4.76
CA GLY A 11 28.73 -2.67 3.79
C GLY A 11 28.27 -3.91 4.56
N ARG A 12 26.94 -4.15 4.61
CA ARG A 12 26.26 -5.45 4.88
C ARG A 12 24.79 -5.20 5.24
N GLY A 13 23.92 -5.41 4.27
CA GLY A 13 22.52 -5.78 4.49
C GLY A 13 21.57 -4.62 4.77
N SER A 14 20.70 -4.36 3.78
CA SER A 14 19.52 -3.50 3.83
C SER A 14 19.80 -2.02 4.09
N VAL A 15 19.16 -1.15 3.31
CA VAL A 15 19.22 0.30 3.56
C VAL A 15 18.58 0.58 4.92
N PRO A 16 19.27 1.28 5.84
CA PRO A 16 18.67 1.70 7.10
C PRO A 16 17.44 2.57 6.82
N ILE A 17 16.28 2.15 7.33
CA ILE A 17 14.99 2.85 7.16
C ILE A 17 15.12 4.32 7.62
N ASP A 18 15.88 4.54 8.68
CA ASP A 18 16.17 5.87 9.23
C ASP A 18 16.85 6.80 8.21
N ARG A 19 17.67 6.23 7.31
CA ARG A 19 18.39 7.01 6.29
C ARG A 19 17.45 7.50 5.20
N VAL A 20 16.57 6.62 4.71
CA VAL A 20 15.55 6.97 3.71
C VAL A 20 14.59 8.02 4.29
N SER A 21 14.11 7.79 5.52
CA SER A 21 13.23 8.71 6.23
C SER A 21 13.87 10.08 6.45
N ALA A 22 15.14 10.13 6.86
CA ALA A 22 15.87 11.39 7.06
C ALA A 22 16.07 12.19 5.78
N LEU A 23 16.30 11.53 4.63
CA LEU A 23 16.42 12.21 3.34
C LEU A 23 15.06 12.70 2.83
N SER A 24 14.01 11.91 3.01
CA SER A 24 12.63 12.29 2.67
C SER A 24 12.13 13.48 3.51
N GLN A 25 12.40 13.48 4.83
CA GLN A 25 12.06 14.61 5.72
C GLN A 25 12.79 15.91 5.37
N ARG A 26 13.92 15.84 4.66
CA ARG A 26 14.62 17.02 4.13
C ARG A 26 13.98 17.57 2.85
N GLY A 27 12.87 16.98 2.39
CA GLY A 27 12.15 17.38 1.19
C GLY A 27 12.83 16.95 -0.11
N MET A 28 13.74 15.97 -0.07
CA MET A 28 14.29 15.39 -1.28
C MET A 28 13.22 14.57 -2.01
N SER A 29 13.21 14.65 -3.34
CA SER A 29 12.36 13.77 -4.14
C SER A 29 12.87 12.34 -4.07
N ASP A 30 11.98 11.36 -4.17
CA ASP A 30 12.33 9.93 -4.15
C ASP A 30 13.43 9.59 -5.17
N LYS A 31 13.41 10.24 -6.34
CA LYS A 31 14.45 10.09 -7.37
C LYS A 31 15.83 10.56 -6.89
N ASP A 32 15.90 11.64 -6.12
CA ASP A 32 17.15 12.16 -5.56
C ASP A 32 17.64 11.31 -4.39
N VAL A 33 16.72 10.79 -3.58
CA VAL A 33 17.03 9.83 -2.51
C VAL A 33 17.67 8.57 -3.09
N ILE A 34 17.10 7.99 -4.16
CA ILE A 34 17.64 6.81 -4.84
C ILE A 34 19.04 7.09 -5.39
N LYS A 35 19.24 8.23 -6.08
CA LYS A 35 20.56 8.61 -6.63
C LYS A 35 21.61 8.74 -5.52
N GLN A 36 21.23 9.38 -4.41
CA GLN A 36 22.14 9.57 -3.29
C GLN A 36 22.49 8.23 -2.62
N LEU A 37 21.52 7.36 -2.37
CA LEU A 37 21.78 6.04 -1.78
C LEU A 37 22.60 5.14 -2.72
N LYS A 38 22.36 5.20 -4.03
CA LYS A 38 23.17 4.49 -5.02
C LYS A 38 24.62 5.00 -5.00
N SER A 39 24.83 6.31 -4.85
CA SER A 39 26.18 6.89 -4.70
C SER A 39 26.87 6.51 -3.38
N GLU A 40 26.08 6.19 -2.35
CA GLU A 40 26.55 5.67 -1.06
C GLU A 40 26.86 4.15 -1.11
N GLY A 41 26.58 3.48 -2.24
CA GLY A 41 26.93 2.09 -2.49
C GLY A 41 25.82 1.08 -2.21
N TYR A 42 24.58 1.54 -1.97
CA TYR A 42 23.44 0.65 -1.78
C TYR A 42 22.92 0.11 -3.11
N SER A 43 22.50 -1.16 -3.13
CA SER A 43 21.86 -1.76 -4.30
C SER A 43 20.43 -1.27 -4.47
N TYR A 44 19.91 -1.34 -5.70
CA TYR A 44 18.55 -0.90 -6.00
C TYR A 44 17.50 -1.64 -5.16
N ASP A 45 17.61 -2.96 -5.06
CA ASP A 45 16.70 -3.80 -4.26
C ASP A 45 16.68 -3.41 -2.77
N GLU A 46 17.83 -3.02 -2.22
CA GLU A 46 17.91 -2.59 -0.82
C GLU A 46 17.28 -1.21 -0.62
N ILE A 47 17.44 -0.31 -1.60
CA ILE A 47 16.83 1.02 -1.60
C ILE A 47 15.32 0.91 -1.68
N GLU A 48 14.81 0.09 -2.60
CA GLU A 48 13.38 -0.13 -2.78
C GLU A 48 12.75 -0.72 -1.51
N LYS A 49 13.37 -1.75 -0.92
CA LYS A 49 12.91 -2.33 0.35
C LYS A 49 12.90 -1.31 1.48
N GLY A 50 13.95 -0.48 1.59
CA GLY A 50 14.05 0.59 2.58
C GLY A 50 12.98 1.67 2.40
N MET A 51 12.70 2.06 1.16
CA MET A 51 11.63 3.01 0.83
C MET A 51 10.24 2.46 1.14
N LEU A 52 9.95 1.21 0.75
CA LEU A 52 8.67 0.58 1.03
C LEU A 52 8.42 0.45 2.53
N GLN A 53 9.47 0.12 3.31
CA GLN A 53 9.39 0.07 4.76
C GLN A 53 9.22 1.45 5.40
N ALA A 54 9.91 2.48 4.91
CA ALA A 54 9.77 3.84 5.39
C ALA A 54 8.35 4.39 5.18
N VAL A 55 7.74 4.13 4.01
CA VAL A 55 6.34 4.50 3.73
C VAL A 55 5.39 3.74 4.65
N LYS A 56 5.62 2.43 4.83
CA LYS A 56 4.80 1.59 5.72
C LYS A 56 4.84 2.05 7.18
N GLN A 57 5.97 2.60 7.64
CA GLN A 57 6.10 3.17 9.00
C GLN A 57 5.59 4.62 9.10
N GLY A 58 5.73 5.41 8.04
CA GLY A 58 5.19 6.77 7.95
C GLY A 58 3.66 6.82 7.92
N ILE A 59 3.02 5.75 7.47
CA ILE A 59 1.57 5.52 7.65
C ILE A 59 1.35 4.95 9.06
N THR A 60 1.58 5.78 10.07
CA THR A 60 0.87 5.58 11.33
C THR A 60 -0.62 5.77 11.01
N PRO A 61 -1.53 4.85 11.39
CA PRO A 61 -2.96 5.10 11.30
C PRO A 61 -3.24 6.37 12.08
N GLU A 62 -3.52 7.45 11.37
CA GLU A 62 -3.98 8.70 11.94
C GLU A 62 -5.13 8.35 12.88
N GLU A 63 -4.97 8.67 14.16
CA GLU A 63 -6.01 8.50 15.16
C GLU A 63 -7.33 9.08 14.61
N PRO A 64 -8.48 8.42 14.85
CA PRO A 64 -9.75 8.92 14.35
C PRO A 64 -9.96 10.36 14.86
N TYR A 65 -10.03 11.30 13.93
CA TYR A 65 -10.46 12.67 14.15
C TYR A 65 -11.75 12.67 14.98
N SER A 66 -11.62 12.94 16.28
CA SER A 66 -12.76 13.38 17.08
C SER A 66 -13.12 14.80 16.64
N PRO A 67 -14.37 15.07 16.24
CA PRO A 67 -14.80 16.43 15.93
C PRO A 67 -14.73 17.28 17.20
N ALA A 68 -13.94 18.36 17.15
CA ALA A 68 -13.85 19.33 18.22
C ALA A 68 -15.22 20.02 18.45
N PRO A 69 -15.73 20.11 19.69
CA PRO A 69 -16.83 21.01 20.02
C PRO A 69 -16.37 22.47 20.05
N PRO A 70 -17.24 23.43 19.71
CA PRO A 70 -16.89 24.85 19.64
C PRO A 70 -16.53 25.42 21.01
N THR A 71 -15.38 26.11 21.04
CA THR A 71 -14.74 26.75 22.18
C THR A 71 -15.61 27.87 22.78
N MET A 72 -16.14 27.66 23.99
CA MET A 72 -16.53 28.73 24.90
C MET A 72 -15.40 29.01 25.91
N ARG A 73 -15.15 30.30 26.07
CA ARG A 73 -14.06 30.97 26.78
C ARG A 73 -14.23 30.86 28.31
N ALA A 74 -13.30 30.21 29.03
CA ALA A 74 -13.12 30.42 30.48
C ALA A 74 -11.78 29.89 31.04
N ALA A 75 -11.06 30.81 31.71
CA ALA A 75 -10.13 30.70 32.85
C ALA A 75 -8.85 29.82 32.81
N PRO A 76 -7.72 30.31 33.38
CA PRO A 76 -6.45 29.58 33.50
C PRO A 76 -6.36 28.80 34.82
N ARG A 77 -5.84 27.57 34.79
CA ARG A 77 -5.43 26.78 35.98
C ARG A 77 -4.31 25.78 35.64
N PRO A 78 -3.55 25.25 36.64
CA PRO A 78 -2.08 25.17 36.68
C PRO A 78 -1.50 23.78 36.29
N PRO A 79 -0.16 23.59 36.27
CA PRO A 79 0.49 22.42 35.68
C PRO A 79 0.79 21.27 36.67
N ALA A 80 1.16 20.11 36.07
CA ALA A 80 1.93 18.94 36.58
C ALA A 80 1.14 17.62 36.78
N PRO A 81 1.79 16.42 36.87
CA PRO A 81 3.15 16.01 36.50
C PRO A 81 3.23 14.72 35.63
N SER A 82 4.43 14.46 35.11
CA SER A 82 4.88 13.25 34.40
C SER A 82 4.80 11.95 35.22
N ARG A 83 4.36 10.86 34.58
CA ARG A 83 4.69 9.44 34.81
C ARG A 83 4.45 8.76 33.45
N GLY A 84 5.30 7.93 32.87
CA GLY A 84 6.22 6.94 33.44
C GLY A 84 6.02 5.69 32.57
N ALA A 85 7.06 5.26 31.87
CA ALA A 85 7.06 4.21 30.86
C ALA A 85 6.70 2.82 31.38
N ALA A 86 6.15 1.97 30.50
CA ALA A 86 6.66 0.60 30.23
C ALA A 86 5.84 -0.07 29.11
N LEU A 87 6.47 -0.38 27.99
CA LEU A 87 6.00 -1.38 27.01
C LEU A 87 7.15 -2.37 26.72
N PRO A 88 6.83 -3.64 26.41
CA PRO A 88 7.70 -4.81 26.62
C PRO A 88 8.90 -4.93 25.66
N SER A 89 9.99 -5.54 26.16
CA SER A 89 11.20 -5.87 25.38
C SER A 89 11.02 -7.15 24.56
N TRP A 90 11.70 -7.20 23.41
CA TRP A 90 11.65 -8.24 22.37
C TRP A 90 12.86 -9.20 22.45
N ASP A 91 13.42 -9.44 23.62
CA ASP A 91 14.69 -10.15 23.82
C ASP A 91 14.68 -11.68 23.57
N ASP A 92 13.69 -12.26 22.90
CA ASP A 92 13.55 -13.73 22.80
C ASP A 92 13.54 -14.33 21.37
N ILE A 93 13.95 -13.59 20.34
CA ILE A 93 13.97 -14.16 18.98
C ILE A 93 15.30 -13.84 18.31
N TYR A 94 16.03 -14.90 17.92
CA TYR A 94 17.34 -14.94 17.25
C TYR A 94 18.56 -15.10 18.15
N SER A 95 18.59 -16.22 18.87
CA SER A 95 19.84 -16.94 19.16
C SER A 95 19.90 -18.17 18.26
N GLY A 96 20.90 -18.26 17.37
CA GLY A 96 21.12 -19.45 16.53
C GLY A 96 21.90 -19.23 15.23
N ASN A 97 23.21 -18.99 15.34
CA ASN A 97 24.23 -19.45 14.38
C ASN A 97 24.47 -20.97 14.63
N PRO A 98 25.12 -21.83 13.80
CA PRO A 98 26.21 -21.47 12.87
C PRO A 98 26.40 -22.32 11.58
N GLU A 99 27.46 -21.91 10.86
CA GLU A 99 28.45 -22.71 10.10
C GLU A 99 28.31 -22.90 8.58
N GLU A 100 29.36 -22.36 7.93
CA GLU A 100 29.74 -22.42 6.52
C GLU A 100 30.14 -23.84 6.10
N PRO A 101 30.14 -24.10 4.79
CA PRO A 101 31.40 -24.54 4.20
C PRO A 101 31.87 -23.61 3.08
N ALA A 102 33.16 -23.26 3.15
CA ALA A 102 33.90 -22.55 2.14
C ALA A 102 34.02 -23.40 0.86
N THR A 103 33.50 -22.87 -0.24
CA THR A 103 33.78 -23.38 -1.59
C THR A 103 34.61 -22.32 -2.31
N GLU A 104 35.91 -22.60 -2.47
CA GLU A 104 36.78 -21.95 -3.45
C GLU A 104 36.10 -22.07 -4.82
N THR A 105 35.53 -20.96 -5.29
CA THR A 105 35.00 -20.85 -6.65
C THR A 105 36.03 -20.08 -7.45
N GLU A 106 36.59 -20.78 -8.43
CA GLU A 106 37.50 -20.25 -9.44
C GLU A 106 36.95 -18.98 -10.08
N LEU A 107 37.86 -18.03 -10.26
CA LEU A 107 37.69 -16.79 -11.00
C LEU A 107 37.25 -17.08 -12.44
N PHE A 108 35.95 -17.20 -12.66
CA PHE A 108 35.35 -16.86 -13.95
C PHE A 108 35.23 -15.35 -14.00
N GLU A 109 36.12 -14.73 -14.77
CA GLU A 109 35.97 -13.39 -15.33
C GLU A 109 34.77 -13.43 -16.27
N ALA A 110 33.57 -13.42 -15.69
CA ALA A 110 32.34 -13.23 -16.42
C ALA A 110 32.35 -11.77 -16.88
N GLU A 111 32.51 -11.58 -18.20
CA GLU A 111 32.14 -10.35 -18.87
C GLU A 111 30.78 -9.92 -18.32
N VAL A 112 30.78 -8.85 -17.52
CA VAL A 112 29.57 -8.26 -16.97
C VAL A 112 28.69 -7.98 -18.19
N PRO A 113 27.51 -8.63 -18.31
CA PRO A 113 26.60 -8.34 -19.39
C PRO A 113 26.36 -6.84 -19.32
N ASN A 114 26.75 -6.17 -20.40
CA ASN A 114 26.55 -4.76 -20.63
C ASN A 114 25.17 -4.42 -20.06
N ASP A 115 25.14 -3.59 -19.00
CA ASP A 115 23.89 -3.12 -18.40
C ASP A 115 23.03 -2.64 -19.56
N GLU A 116 22.05 -3.45 -19.97
CA GLU A 116 20.98 -3.02 -20.84
C GLU A 116 20.33 -1.91 -20.02
N GLU A 117 20.72 -0.67 -20.30
CA GLU A 117 20.11 0.52 -19.76
C GLU A 117 18.61 0.35 -20.02
N LEU A 118 17.90 -0.11 -18.98
CA LEU A 118 16.48 -0.35 -19.01
C LEU A 118 15.87 0.88 -19.64
N SER A 119 15.42 0.73 -20.88
CA SER A 119 14.95 1.87 -21.64
C SER A 119 13.88 2.52 -20.78
N PRO A 120 13.93 3.82 -20.51
CA PRO A 120 12.98 4.43 -19.57
C PRO A 120 11.52 4.23 -20.02
N GLU A 121 11.29 3.85 -21.28
CA GLU A 121 10.04 3.31 -21.82
C GLU A 121 9.55 2.04 -21.07
N LEU A 122 10.41 1.05 -20.82
CA LEU A 122 10.08 -0.19 -20.11
C LEU A 122 9.74 0.05 -18.64
N ALA A 123 10.48 0.93 -17.96
CA ALA A 123 10.22 1.25 -16.56
C ALA A 123 8.87 1.98 -16.37
N ILE A 124 8.47 2.78 -17.36
CA ILE A 124 7.19 3.49 -17.35
C ILE A 124 6.03 2.52 -17.66
N GLU A 125 6.20 1.59 -18.59
CA GLU A 125 5.22 0.54 -18.88
C GLU A 125 4.99 -0.36 -17.67
N GLU A 126 6.06 -0.82 -17.02
CA GLU A 126 5.98 -1.65 -15.82
C GLU A 126 5.23 -0.93 -14.67
N LEU A 127 5.51 0.36 -14.46
CA LEU A 127 4.82 1.14 -13.43
C LEU A 127 3.31 1.26 -13.73
N VAL A 128 2.95 1.46 -14.99
CA VAL A 128 1.54 1.55 -15.38
C VAL A 128 0.85 0.22 -15.27
N GLU A 129 1.48 -0.85 -15.73
CA GLU A 129 0.94 -2.20 -15.61
C GLU A 129 0.73 -2.56 -14.13
N GLY A 130 1.69 -2.21 -13.25
CA GLY A 130 1.57 -2.39 -11.82
C GLY A 130 0.37 -1.64 -11.22
N VAL A 131 0.23 -0.35 -11.53
CA VAL A 131 -0.89 0.48 -11.01
C VAL A 131 -2.23 0.00 -11.57
N VAL A 132 -2.31 -0.30 -12.87
CA VAL A 132 -3.54 -0.77 -13.52
C VAL A 132 -3.94 -2.13 -12.96
N ASN A 133 -3.00 -3.08 -12.85
CA ASN A 133 -3.28 -4.40 -12.29
C ASN A 133 -3.72 -4.31 -10.83
N GLU A 134 -3.04 -3.53 -9.99
CA GLU A 134 -3.42 -3.41 -8.57
C GLU A 134 -4.84 -2.82 -8.42
N LYS A 135 -5.16 -1.79 -9.21
CA LYS A 135 -6.49 -1.17 -9.18
C LYS A 135 -7.55 -2.10 -9.77
N TRP A 136 -7.24 -2.82 -10.84
CA TRP A 136 -8.14 -3.77 -11.49
C TRP A 136 -8.44 -4.95 -10.60
N GLU A 137 -7.44 -5.53 -9.94
CA GLU A 137 -7.60 -6.63 -9.00
C GLU A 137 -8.49 -6.23 -7.80
N LYS A 138 -8.29 -5.02 -7.26
CA LYS A 138 -9.15 -4.48 -6.20
C LYS A 138 -10.59 -4.28 -6.67
N PHE A 139 -10.79 -3.85 -7.91
CA PHE A 139 -12.11 -3.71 -8.51
C PHE A 139 -12.79 -5.07 -8.71
N GLN A 140 -12.07 -6.03 -9.28
CA GLN A 140 -12.56 -7.38 -9.53
C GLN A 140 -12.98 -8.07 -8.24
N LYS A 141 -12.17 -7.99 -7.18
CA LYS A 141 -12.51 -8.52 -5.84
C LYS A 141 -13.82 -7.93 -5.28
N ARG A 142 -14.07 -6.63 -5.50
CA ARG A 142 -15.32 -5.99 -5.07
C ARG A 142 -16.51 -6.46 -5.90
N LEU A 143 -16.32 -6.67 -7.20
CA LEU A 143 -17.35 -7.19 -8.10
C LEU A 143 -17.75 -8.62 -7.71
N GLU A 144 -16.76 -9.49 -7.49
CA GLU A 144 -16.97 -10.88 -7.02
C GLU A 144 -17.73 -10.92 -5.69
N SER A 145 -17.41 -10.01 -4.76
CA SER A 145 -18.15 -9.90 -3.49
C SER A 145 -19.63 -9.53 -3.70
N ILE A 146 -19.93 -8.64 -4.66
CA ILE A 146 -21.32 -8.25 -4.97
C ILE A 146 -22.06 -9.41 -5.64
N GLU A 147 -21.42 -10.13 -6.56
CA GLU A 147 -22.02 -11.31 -7.21
C GLU A 147 -22.34 -12.41 -6.20
N ALA A 148 -21.44 -12.66 -5.25
CA ALA A 148 -21.66 -13.62 -4.17
C ALA A 148 -22.86 -13.23 -3.28
N GLU A 149 -22.99 -11.95 -2.93
CA GLU A 149 -24.13 -11.43 -2.17
C GLU A 149 -25.44 -11.52 -2.98
N GLN A 150 -25.41 -11.19 -4.27
CA GLN A 150 -26.55 -11.33 -5.16
C GLN A 150 -27.02 -12.79 -5.25
N HIS A 151 -26.09 -13.73 -5.36
CA HIS A 151 -26.41 -15.16 -5.37
C HIS A 151 -27.06 -15.59 -4.06
N LYS A 152 -26.53 -15.13 -2.92
CA LYS A 152 -27.10 -15.40 -1.59
C LYS A 152 -28.55 -14.89 -1.47
N ILE A 153 -28.85 -13.69 -1.99
CA ILE A 153 -30.22 -13.15 -2.03
C ILE A 153 -31.13 -14.02 -2.91
N LYS A 154 -30.68 -14.42 -4.11
CA LYS A 154 -31.47 -15.30 -4.99
C LYS A 154 -31.83 -16.62 -4.32
N VAL A 155 -30.89 -17.22 -3.58
CA VAL A 155 -31.14 -18.44 -2.80
C VAL A 155 -32.17 -18.18 -1.70
N MET A 156 -32.07 -17.08 -0.95
CA MET A 156 -33.05 -16.72 0.09
C MET A 156 -34.45 -16.52 -0.49
N ILE A 157 -34.58 -15.78 -1.59
CA ILE A 157 -35.85 -15.58 -2.29
C ILE A 157 -36.44 -16.92 -2.71
N SER A 158 -35.61 -17.81 -3.27
CA SER A 158 -36.05 -19.15 -3.69
C SER A 158 -36.51 -19.99 -2.51
N GLN A 159 -35.84 -19.91 -1.35
CA GLN A 159 -36.23 -20.61 -0.13
C GLN A 159 -37.57 -20.09 0.42
N VAL A 160 -37.76 -18.76 0.47
CA VAL A 160 -39.04 -18.15 0.87
C VAL A 160 -40.16 -18.58 -0.07
N GLN A 161 -39.92 -18.63 -1.38
CA GLN A 161 -40.93 -19.07 -2.37
C GLN A 161 -41.25 -20.57 -2.28
N GLN A 162 -40.29 -21.42 -1.93
CA GLN A 162 -40.48 -22.87 -1.81
C GLN A 162 -41.22 -23.27 -0.53
N ARG A 163 -41.18 -22.45 0.52
CA ARG A 163 -42.01 -22.63 1.72
C ARG A 163 -43.48 -22.36 1.37
N LYS A 164 -44.21 -23.43 1.02
CA LYS A 164 -45.67 -23.37 0.78
C LYS A 164 -46.38 -22.73 1.98
N PRO A 165 -47.45 -21.94 1.76
CA PRO A 165 -48.15 -21.19 2.83
C PRO A 165 -48.89 -22.06 3.86
N ALA A 166 -48.80 -23.39 3.78
CA ALA A 166 -49.51 -24.30 4.66
C ALA A 166 -48.76 -24.64 5.96
N GLN A 167 -47.47 -24.29 6.08
CA GLN A 167 -46.60 -24.80 7.16
C GLN A 167 -45.72 -23.74 7.85
N SER A 168 -45.57 -22.54 7.29
CA SER A 168 -44.87 -21.41 7.95
C SER A 168 -45.87 -20.34 8.38
N SER A 169 -45.71 -19.82 9.60
CA SER A 169 -46.52 -18.71 10.08
C SER A 169 -46.33 -17.50 9.17
N SER A 170 -47.39 -16.74 8.91
CA SER A 170 -47.32 -15.54 8.07
C SER A 170 -46.30 -14.51 8.57
N GLU A 171 -45.95 -14.54 9.87
CA GLU A 171 -44.99 -13.62 10.48
C GLU A 171 -43.54 -13.99 10.12
N ASP A 172 -43.19 -15.29 10.12
CA ASP A 172 -41.83 -15.74 9.79
C ASP A 172 -41.42 -15.37 8.36
N ASN A 173 -42.34 -15.56 7.41
CA ASN A 173 -42.10 -15.19 6.01
C ASN A 173 -41.96 -13.67 5.83
N LYS A 174 -42.63 -12.87 6.67
CA LYS A 174 -42.55 -11.40 6.60
C LYS A 174 -41.21 -10.90 7.12
N ALA A 175 -40.72 -11.49 8.22
CA ALA A 175 -39.40 -11.17 8.76
C ALA A 175 -38.27 -11.56 7.79
N GLU A 176 -38.33 -12.74 7.17
CA GLU A 176 -37.34 -13.15 6.17
C GLU A 176 -37.37 -12.25 4.92
N MET A 177 -38.56 -11.83 4.48
CA MET A 177 -38.69 -10.93 3.33
C MET A 177 -38.18 -9.51 3.65
N GLU A 178 -38.42 -9.01 4.86
CA GLU A 178 -37.87 -7.74 5.33
C GLU A 178 -36.33 -7.77 5.38
N GLU A 179 -35.74 -8.91 5.78
CA GLU A 179 -34.30 -9.10 5.73
C GLU A 179 -33.77 -9.10 4.28
N VAL A 180 -34.49 -9.73 3.34
CA VAL A 180 -34.14 -9.68 1.91
C VAL A 180 -34.17 -8.25 1.37
N TYR A 181 -35.20 -7.46 1.70
CA TYR A 181 -35.29 -6.06 1.28
C TYR A 181 -34.12 -5.24 1.82
N LYS A 182 -33.81 -5.39 3.11
CA LYS A 182 -32.68 -4.69 3.73
C LYS A 182 -31.35 -5.01 3.03
N ARG A 183 -31.11 -6.29 2.71
CA ARG A 183 -29.90 -6.70 1.98
C ARG A 183 -29.88 -6.19 0.54
N MET A 184 -31.04 -6.09 -0.10
CA MET A 184 -31.17 -5.55 -1.44
C MET A 184 -30.87 -4.04 -1.48
N ASP A 185 -31.37 -3.28 -0.48
CA ASP A 185 -31.04 -1.86 -0.29
C ASP A 185 -29.53 -1.67 -0.04
N ASP A 186 -28.93 -2.54 0.78
CA ASP A 186 -27.47 -2.51 1.04
C ASP A 186 -26.67 -2.75 -0.26
N ILE A 187 -27.11 -3.68 -1.11
CA ILE A 187 -26.49 -3.93 -2.42
C ILE A 187 -26.69 -2.72 -3.35
N GLU A 188 -27.88 -2.13 -3.41
CA GLU A 188 -28.14 -0.95 -4.23
C GLU A 188 -27.22 0.21 -3.84
N ALA A 189 -27.04 0.45 -2.54
CA ALA A 189 -26.12 1.45 -2.03
C ALA A 189 -24.66 1.14 -2.42
N ARG A 190 -24.23 -0.12 -2.35
CA ARG A 190 -22.87 -0.55 -2.76
C ARG A 190 -22.64 -0.40 -4.26
N ILE A 191 -23.61 -0.80 -5.09
CA ILE A 191 -23.56 -0.64 -6.55
C ILE A 191 -23.50 0.84 -6.90
N GLY A 192 -24.32 1.69 -6.27
CA GLY A 192 -24.28 3.13 -6.48
C GLY A 192 -22.94 3.75 -6.05
N GLY A 193 -22.35 3.26 -4.96
CA GLY A 193 -21.00 3.64 -4.53
C GLY A 193 -19.93 3.24 -5.54
N LEU A 194 -20.04 2.03 -6.10
CA LEU A 194 -19.12 1.50 -7.11
C LEU A 194 -19.25 2.25 -8.44
N GLU A 195 -20.47 2.58 -8.86
CA GLU A 195 -20.71 3.41 -10.05
C GLU A 195 -20.09 4.80 -9.91
N LYS A 196 -20.25 5.43 -8.73
CA LYS A 196 -19.62 6.73 -8.44
C LYS A 196 -18.09 6.64 -8.46
N ALA A 197 -17.53 5.61 -7.83
CA ALA A 197 -16.09 5.38 -7.84
C ALA A 197 -15.57 5.15 -9.27
N PHE A 198 -16.29 4.38 -10.09
CA PHE A 198 -15.96 4.13 -11.48
C PHE A 198 -15.98 5.42 -12.32
N LYS A 199 -17.03 6.25 -12.16
CA LYS A 199 -17.13 7.57 -12.78
C LYS A 199 -15.98 8.50 -12.40
N GLN A 200 -15.49 8.43 -11.16
CA GLN A 200 -14.33 9.20 -10.71
C GLN A 200 -13.00 8.62 -11.20
N PHE A 201 -12.92 7.30 -11.34
CA PHE A 201 -11.70 6.61 -11.74
C PHE A 201 -11.41 6.76 -13.23
N LEU A 202 -12.43 6.71 -14.10
CA LEU A 202 -12.26 6.79 -15.56
C LEU A 202 -11.47 8.04 -16.01
N PRO A 203 -11.80 9.28 -15.58
CA PRO A 203 -11.02 10.45 -15.95
C PRO A 203 -9.56 10.38 -15.49
N SER A 204 -9.30 9.81 -14.32
CA SER A 204 -7.93 9.66 -13.81
C SER A 204 -7.15 8.65 -14.65
N LEU A 205 -7.76 7.52 -15.01
CA LEU A 205 -7.13 6.50 -15.85
C LEU A 205 -6.83 7.06 -17.24
N THR A 206 -7.79 7.75 -17.86
CA THR A 206 -7.61 8.39 -19.17
C THR A 206 -6.48 9.42 -19.12
N ARG A 207 -6.47 10.33 -18.13
CA ARG A 207 -5.38 11.31 -17.98
C ARG A 207 -4.02 10.68 -17.75
N ASN A 208 -3.96 9.58 -16.99
CA ASN A 208 -2.71 8.87 -16.75
C ASN A 208 -2.19 8.25 -18.05
N ILE A 209 -3.06 7.60 -18.83
CA ILE A 209 -2.71 7.01 -20.14
C ILE A 209 -2.28 8.11 -21.13
N GLU A 210 -3.00 9.25 -21.18
CA GLU A 210 -2.64 10.39 -22.03
C GLU A 210 -1.29 11.02 -21.64
N SER A 211 -1.05 11.21 -20.34
CA SER A 211 0.21 11.74 -19.82
C SER A 211 1.37 10.81 -20.14
N LEU A 212 1.12 9.50 -20.06
CA LEU A 212 2.09 8.47 -20.44
C LEU A 212 2.40 8.53 -21.93
N ALA A 213 1.36 8.53 -22.77
CA ALA A 213 1.51 8.61 -24.22
C ALA A 213 2.30 9.85 -24.64
N LYS A 214 2.05 10.98 -23.98
CA LYS A 214 2.80 12.22 -24.19
C LYS A 214 4.27 12.10 -23.77
N MET A 215 4.55 11.51 -22.62
CA MET A 215 5.92 11.29 -22.14
C MET A 215 6.72 10.37 -23.06
N VAL A 216 6.10 9.27 -23.50
CA VAL A 216 6.69 8.34 -24.48
C VAL A 216 6.96 9.07 -25.81
N HIS A 217 6.06 9.95 -26.25
CA HIS A 217 6.26 10.72 -27.48
C HIS A 217 7.42 11.73 -27.36
N GLU A 218 7.49 12.48 -26.25
CA GLU A 218 8.58 13.44 -25.96
C GLU A 218 9.95 12.73 -25.84
N MET A 219 9.98 11.54 -25.25
CA MET A 219 11.20 10.72 -25.18
C MET A 219 11.66 10.25 -26.55
N LYS A 220 10.72 9.88 -27.43
CA LYS A 220 11.02 9.45 -28.80
C LYS A 220 11.57 10.61 -29.64
N GLU A 221 10.98 11.81 -29.55
CA GLU A 221 11.48 13.00 -30.25
C GLU A 221 12.84 13.47 -29.74
N SER A 222 13.13 13.31 -28.43
CA SER A 222 14.42 13.71 -27.86
C SER A 222 15.59 12.78 -28.26
N ARG A 223 15.29 11.64 -28.89
CA ARG A 223 16.28 10.61 -29.26
C ARG A 223 16.66 10.65 -30.76
N GLU A 224 15.92 11.40 -31.58
CA GLU A 224 16.24 11.71 -32.99
C GLU A 224 17.07 13.01 -33.11
#